data_AF-A0AAV5VP64-F1
#
_entry.id   AF-A0AAV5VP64-F1
#
_cell.length_a   1.000
_cell.length_b   1.000
_cell.length_c   1.000
_cell.angle_alpha   90.00
_cell.angle_beta   90.00
_cell.angle_gamma   90.00
#
_symmetry.space_group_name_H-M   'P 1'
#
loop_
_entity.id
_entity.type
_entity.pdbx_description
1 polymer ?
#
loop_
_entity_poly.entity_id
_entity_poly.type
_entity_poly.pdbx_seq_one_letter_code
_entity_poly.pdbx_strand_id
1 'polypeptide(L)'
;ASILMGLAVWIALIGAYYYSGLCSEGIVAFVRQRILFKMLHRNAEYFDHPETSNATIVSNLNQHSSALMASLDHRLILFVWCTASFFICLLFTFAAKWEIGMIGLAASILFFALLLGLFNLMTTFVERDSRESRTAEVALEILEQTRTIQIMAVEGYFEEKYARSQQDVKPLKKR
;
A
#
# COMPACT_ATOMS: atom_id res chain seq x y z
N ALA A 1 -15.42 -40.13 -13.15
CA ALA A 1 -14.29 -39.22 -13.52
C ALA A 1 -14.49 -37.81 -13.00
N SER A 2 -15.63 -37.16 -13.29
CA SER A 2 -15.95 -35.78 -12.84
C SER A 2 -15.93 -35.59 -11.32
N ILE A 3 -16.54 -36.51 -10.56
CA ILE A 3 -16.56 -36.43 -9.08
C ILE A 3 -15.14 -36.55 -8.49
N LEU A 4 -14.31 -37.42 -9.08
CA LEU A 4 -12.95 -37.69 -8.60
C LEU A 4 -11.99 -36.52 -8.92
N MET A 5 -12.13 -35.92 -10.11
CA MET A 5 -11.48 -34.65 -10.46
C MET A 5 -11.91 -33.53 -9.52
N GLY A 6 -13.20 -33.41 -9.21
CA GLY A 6 -13.72 -32.41 -8.28
C GLY A 6 -13.13 -32.55 -6.87
N LEU A 7 -13.05 -33.79 -6.35
CA LEU A 7 -12.46 -34.07 -5.05
C LEU A 7 -10.97 -33.72 -5.01
N ALA A 8 -10.23 -34.06 -6.07
CA ALA A 8 -8.80 -33.76 -6.18
C ALA A 8 -8.53 -32.25 -6.20
N VAL A 9 -9.33 -31.49 -6.95
CA VAL A 9 -9.23 -30.01 -6.98
C VAL A 9 -9.56 -29.42 -5.62
N TRP A 10 -10.60 -29.92 -4.94
CA TRP A 10 -10.99 -29.41 -3.62
C TRP A 10 -9.88 -29.61 -2.58
N ILE A 11 -9.26 -30.80 -2.55
CA ILE A 11 -8.13 -31.10 -1.66
C ILE A 11 -6.92 -30.21 -2.00
N ALA A 12 -6.60 -30.04 -3.29
CA ALA A 12 -5.49 -29.20 -3.72
C ALA A 12 -5.69 -27.73 -3.33
N LEU A 13 -6.91 -27.20 -3.47
CA LEU A 13 -7.25 -25.83 -3.07
C LEU A 13 -7.10 -25.65 -1.57
N ILE A 14 -7.63 -26.57 -0.75
CA ILE A 14 -7.49 -26.52 0.71
C ILE A 14 -6.01 -26.54 1.11
N GLY A 15 -5.23 -27.44 0.51
CA GLY A 15 -3.79 -27.50 0.74
C GLY A 15 -3.12 -26.18 0.40
N ALA A 16 -3.41 -25.59 -0.76
CA ALA A 16 -2.84 -24.31 -1.18
C ALA A 16 -3.20 -23.15 -0.23
N TYR A 17 -4.46 -23.08 0.24
CA TYR A 17 -4.88 -22.09 1.24
C TYR A 17 -4.17 -22.29 2.58
N TYR A 18 -3.99 -23.54 3.01
CA TYR A 18 -3.27 -23.84 4.25
C TYR A 18 -1.78 -23.44 4.17
N TYR A 19 -1.08 -23.84 3.10
CA TYR A 19 0.33 -23.51 2.91
C TYR A 19 0.58 -22.01 2.83
N SER A 20 -0.35 -21.28 2.22
CA SER A 20 -0.24 -19.83 2.11
C SER A 20 -0.47 -19.11 3.43
N GLY A 21 -1.40 -19.57 4.26
CA GLY A 21 -1.55 -19.09 5.64
C GLY A 21 -0.26 -19.31 6.46
N LEU A 22 0.36 -20.48 6.32
CA LEU A 22 1.62 -20.76 7.01
C LEU A 22 2.77 -19.87 6.52
N CYS A 23 2.81 -19.58 5.22
CA CYS A 23 3.78 -18.68 4.62
C CYS A 23 3.57 -17.22 5.09
N SER A 24 2.31 -16.75 5.13
CA SER A 24 1.98 -15.39 5.55
C SER A 24 2.35 -15.14 7.01
N GLU A 25 2.06 -16.10 7.90
CA GLU A 25 2.48 -16.08 9.31
C GLU A 25 4.01 -16.02 9.45
N GLY A 26 4.73 -16.83 8.68
CA GLY A 26 6.19 -16.87 8.70
C GLY A 26 6.82 -15.53 8.26
N ILE A 27 6.29 -14.91 7.21
CA ILE A 27 6.76 -13.61 6.71
C ILE A 27 6.52 -12.52 7.76
N VAL A 28 5.34 -12.49 8.38
CA VAL A 28 5.00 -11.51 9.41
C VAL A 28 5.92 -11.66 10.64
N ALA A 29 6.16 -12.89 11.08
CA ALA A 29 7.08 -13.18 12.18
C ALA A 29 8.52 -12.70 11.87
N PHE A 30 9.01 -12.97 10.66
CA PHE A 30 10.33 -12.52 10.22
C PHE A 30 10.45 -11.00 10.21
N VAL A 31 9.46 -10.29 9.64
CA VAL A 31 9.43 -8.82 9.62
C VAL A 31 9.40 -8.25 11.04
N ARG A 32 8.56 -8.80 11.92
CA ARG A 32 8.48 -8.39 13.32
C ARG A 32 9.81 -8.55 14.04
N GLN A 33 10.48 -9.69 13.87
CA GLN A 33 11.80 -9.94 14.46
C GLN A 33 12.84 -8.94 13.95
N ARG A 34 12.85 -8.64 12.65
CA ARG A 34 13.78 -7.66 12.05
C ARG A 34 13.55 -6.24 12.58
N ILE A 35 12.29 -5.83 12.73
CA ILE A 35 11.96 -4.51 13.28
C ILE A 35 12.41 -4.44 14.74
N LEU A 36 12.09 -5.43 15.56
CA LEU A 36 12.52 -5.49 16.96
C LEU A 36 14.04 -5.46 17.08
N PHE A 37 14.75 -6.27 16.29
CA PHE A 37 16.20 -6.28 16.27
C PHE A 37 16.78 -4.89 15.97
N LYS A 38 16.26 -4.18 14.96
CA LYS A 38 16.71 -2.82 14.64
C LYS A 38 16.38 -1.81 15.74
N MET A 39 15.23 -1.95 16.40
CA MET A 39 14.84 -1.07 17.52
C MET A 39 15.76 -1.25 18.74
N LEU A 40 16.15 -2.49 19.07
CA LEU A 40 17.07 -2.76 20.19
C LEU A 40 18.47 -2.17 19.99
N HIS A 41 18.91 -1.96 18.75
CA HIS A 41 20.21 -1.35 18.43
C HIS A 41 20.15 0.18 18.33
N ARG A 42 19.03 0.80 18.69
CA ARG A 42 18.87 2.25 18.64
C ARG A 42 19.25 2.89 19.97
N ASN A 43 19.88 4.06 19.92
CA ASN A 43 20.35 4.79 21.12
C ASN A 43 19.19 5.15 22.05
N ALA A 44 19.45 5.24 23.36
CA ALA A 44 18.43 5.57 24.37
C ALA A 44 17.72 6.92 24.11
N GLU A 45 18.45 7.91 23.59
CA GLU A 45 17.93 9.24 23.18
C GLU A 45 16.75 9.14 22.19
N TYR A 46 16.69 8.07 21.40
CA TYR A 46 15.57 7.84 20.47
C TYR A 46 14.25 7.62 21.20
N PHE A 47 14.27 7.06 22.41
CA PHE A 47 13.07 6.72 23.17
C PHE A 47 12.58 7.86 24.07
N ASP A 48 13.34 8.95 24.19
CA ASP A 48 13.00 10.11 25.02
C ASP A 48 11.94 11.02 24.37
N HIS A 49 11.70 10.87 23.06
CA HIS A 49 10.69 11.62 22.36
C HIS A 49 9.28 11.03 22.64
N PRO A 50 8.26 11.85 22.95
CA PRO A 50 6.92 11.37 23.30
C PRO A 50 6.26 10.55 22.18
N GLU A 51 6.60 10.83 20.93
CA GLU A 51 6.14 10.10 19.74
C GLU A 51 6.80 8.72 19.58
N THR A 52 7.97 8.53 20.16
CA THR A 52 8.79 7.31 20.07
C THR A 52 9.02 6.65 21.42
N SER A 53 8.13 6.93 22.37
CA SER A 53 8.06 6.20 23.64
C SER A 53 7.85 4.71 23.39
N ASN A 54 8.42 3.89 24.27
CA ASN A 54 8.36 2.42 24.21
C ASN A 54 6.91 1.91 24.08
N ALA A 55 5.97 2.53 24.79
CA ALA A 55 4.55 2.16 24.74
C ALA A 55 3.93 2.43 23.36
N THR A 56 4.23 3.60 22.77
CA THR A 56 3.78 4.00 21.45
C THR A 56 4.35 3.09 20.37
N ILE A 57 5.64 2.76 20.43
CA ILE A 57 6.29 1.86 19.46
C ILE A 57 5.68 0.46 19.50
N VAL A 58 5.47 -0.10 20.70
CA VAL A 58 4.89 -1.45 20.84
C VAL A 58 3.45 -1.49 20.32
N SER A 59 2.65 -0.44 20.60
CA SER A 59 1.30 -0.31 20.06
C SER A 59 1.29 -0.23 18.54
N ASN A 60 2.12 0.64 17.95
CA ASN A 60 2.25 0.78 16.50
C ASN A 60 2.75 -0.52 15.86
N LEU A 61 3.72 -1.21 16.47
CA LEU A 61 4.21 -2.49 15.95
C LEU A 61 3.10 -3.54 15.88
N ASN A 62 2.23 -3.60 16.89
CA ASN A 62 1.11 -4.53 16.91
C ASN A 62 0.06 -4.17 15.85
N GLN A 63 -0.27 -2.88 15.72
CA GLN A 63 -1.21 -2.39 14.72
C GLN A 63 -0.71 -2.61 13.29
N HIS A 64 0.56 -2.31 13.01
CA HIS A 64 1.16 -2.55 11.70
C HIS A 64 1.29 -4.04 11.39
N SER A 65 1.64 -4.88 12.38
CA SER A 65 1.76 -6.32 12.19
C SER A 65 0.42 -6.97 11.83
N SER A 66 -0.66 -6.58 12.51
CA SER A 66 -2.00 -7.11 12.23
C SER A 66 -2.53 -6.64 10.87
N ALA A 67 -2.30 -5.38 10.51
CA ALA A 67 -2.63 -4.85 9.17
C ALA A 67 -1.82 -5.53 8.05
N LEU A 68 -0.54 -5.81 8.29
CA LEU A 68 0.33 -6.54 7.36
C LEU A 68 -0.16 -7.97 7.16
N MET A 69 -0.46 -8.70 8.23
CA MET A 69 -0.96 -10.07 8.14
C MET A 69 -2.28 -10.14 7.34
N ALA A 70 -3.23 -9.25 7.62
CA ALA A 70 -4.50 -9.17 6.88
C ALA A 70 -4.31 -8.85 5.39
N SER A 71 -3.31 -8.03 5.05
CA SER A 71 -3.03 -7.65 3.67
C SER A 71 -2.26 -8.75 2.92
N LEU A 72 -1.32 -9.43 3.58
CA LEU A 72 -0.47 -10.46 3.01
C LEU A 72 -1.25 -11.75 2.75
N ASP A 73 -2.19 -12.10 3.62
CA ASP A 73 -2.88 -13.39 3.51
C ASP A 73 -3.75 -13.44 2.23
N HIS A 74 -4.86 -12.70 2.17
CA HIS A 74 -5.79 -12.86 1.05
C HIS A 74 -5.26 -12.30 -0.29
N ARG A 75 -4.63 -11.11 -0.28
CA ARG A 75 -4.31 -10.40 -1.53
C ARG A 75 -3.09 -10.98 -2.24
N LEU A 76 -2.06 -11.41 -1.49
CA LEU A 76 -0.88 -11.99 -2.14
C LEU A 76 -1.19 -13.33 -2.77
N ILE A 77 -1.99 -14.18 -2.11
CA ILE A 77 -2.39 -15.48 -2.67
C ILE A 77 -3.09 -15.27 -4.01
N LEU A 78 -4.05 -14.34 -4.05
CA LEU A 78 -4.77 -14.01 -5.28
C LEU A 78 -3.82 -13.51 -6.37
N PHE A 79 -2.85 -12.66 -6.01
CA PHE A 79 -1.85 -12.15 -6.95
C PHE A 79 -0.97 -13.27 -7.52
N VAL A 80 -0.45 -14.15 -6.68
CA VAL A 80 0.37 -15.30 -7.10
C VAL A 80 -0.45 -16.26 -7.96
N TRP A 81 -1.71 -16.50 -7.59
CA TRP A 81 -2.62 -17.34 -8.37
C TRP A 81 -2.86 -16.77 -9.77
N CYS A 82 -3.21 -15.49 -9.87
CA CYS A 82 -3.48 -14.81 -11.14
C CYS A 82 -2.23 -14.78 -12.03
N THR A 83 -1.06 -14.50 -11.46
CA THR A 83 0.21 -14.49 -12.22
C THR A 83 0.57 -15.89 -12.71
N ALA A 84 0.50 -16.92 -11.86
CA ALA A 84 0.73 -18.30 -12.25
C ALA A 84 -0.25 -18.76 -13.35
N SER A 85 -1.55 -18.48 -13.17
CA SER A 85 -2.58 -18.81 -14.15
C SER A 85 -2.34 -18.12 -15.50
N PHE A 86 -1.93 -16.86 -15.48
CA PHE A 86 -1.55 -16.12 -16.68
C PHE A 86 -0.38 -16.79 -17.42
N PHE A 87 0.70 -17.15 -16.73
CA PHE A 87 1.85 -17.82 -17.35
C PHE A 87 1.49 -19.21 -17.90
N ILE A 88 0.69 -19.99 -17.16
CA ILE A 88 0.23 -21.31 -17.62
C ILE A 88 -0.61 -21.17 -18.89
N CYS A 89 -1.54 -20.20 -18.92
CA CYS A 89 -2.38 -19.93 -20.08
C CYS A 89 -1.53 -19.51 -21.30
N LEU A 90 -0.52 -18.65 -21.07
CA LEU A 90 0.42 -18.21 -22.09
C LEU A 90 1.17 -19.40 -22.69
N LEU A 91 1.81 -20.21 -21.84
CA LEU A 91 2.57 -21.40 -22.25
C LEU A 91 1.69 -22.42 -22.97
N PHE A 92 0.48 -22.67 -22.46
CA PHE A 92 -0.47 -23.59 -23.06
C PHE A 92 -0.89 -23.16 -24.47
N THR A 93 -1.15 -21.86 -24.65
CA THR A 93 -1.55 -21.31 -25.96
C THR A 93 -0.40 -21.39 -26.97
N PHE A 94 0.83 -21.11 -26.54
CA PHE A 94 2.02 -21.28 -27.38
C PHE A 94 2.23 -22.73 -27.82
N ALA A 95 2.06 -23.68 -26.89
CA ALA A 95 2.22 -25.11 -27.19
C ALA A 95 1.14 -25.62 -28.16
N ALA A 96 -0.09 -25.10 -28.09
CA ALA A 96 -1.18 -25.52 -28.96
C ALA A 96 -1.03 -24.97 -30.39
N LYS A 97 -0.96 -23.64 -30.54
CA LYS A 97 -0.76 -22.98 -31.82
C LYS A 97 -0.01 -21.67 -31.65
N TRP A 98 1.20 -21.62 -32.21
CA TRP A 98 2.09 -20.46 -32.11
C TRP A 98 1.49 -19.17 -32.69
N GLU A 99 0.64 -19.26 -33.74
CA GLU A 99 -0.05 -18.10 -34.33
C GLU A 99 -0.99 -17.41 -33.33
N ILE A 100 -1.75 -18.18 -32.55
CA ILE A 100 -2.66 -17.65 -31.52
C ILE A 100 -1.85 -17.14 -30.33
N GLY A 101 -0.75 -17.82 -29.99
CA GLY A 101 0.17 -17.41 -28.92
C GLY A 101 0.76 -16.02 -29.15
N MET A 102 1.17 -15.70 -30.39
CA MET A 102 1.68 -14.37 -30.73
C MET A 102 0.64 -13.27 -30.56
N ILE A 103 -0.61 -13.51 -31.00
CA ILE A 103 -1.72 -12.57 -30.82
C ILE A 103 -2.01 -12.38 -29.33
N GLY A 104 -2.01 -13.47 -28.56
CA GLY A 104 -2.18 -13.45 -27.10
C GLY A 104 -1.10 -12.64 -26.38
N LEU A 105 0.17 -12.77 -26.79
CA LEU A 105 1.27 -11.95 -26.25
C LEU A 105 1.07 -10.47 -26.54
N ALA A 106 0.76 -10.12 -27.80
CA ALA A 106 0.53 -8.73 -28.19
C ALA A 106 -0.63 -8.09 -27.39
N ALA A 107 -1.74 -8.82 -27.24
CA ALA A 107 -2.88 -8.39 -26.44
C ALA A 107 -2.52 -8.23 -24.95
N SER A 108 -1.75 -9.16 -24.39
CA SER A 108 -1.29 -9.08 -23.00
C SER A 108 -0.41 -7.86 -22.75
N ILE A 109 0.54 -7.56 -23.65
CA ILE A 109 1.41 -6.39 -23.55
C ILE A 109 0.59 -5.10 -23.59
N LEU A 110 -0.38 -5.00 -24.51
CA LEU A 110 -1.28 -3.84 -24.58
C LEU A 110 -2.11 -3.67 -23.31
N PHE A 111 -2.65 -4.78 -22.77
CA PHE A 111 -3.40 -4.75 -21.52
C PHE A 111 -2.53 -4.28 -20.34
N PHE A 112 -1.29 -4.78 -20.25
CA PHE A 112 -0.35 -4.40 -19.20
C PHE A 112 0.06 -2.91 -19.32
N ALA A 113 0.28 -2.42 -20.54
CA ALA A 113 0.55 -1.02 -20.80
C ALA A 113 -0.61 -0.10 -20.38
N LEU A 114 -1.85 -0.51 -20.65
CA LEU A 114 -3.04 0.22 -20.21
C LEU A 114 -3.17 0.23 -18.68
N LEU A 115 -2.94 -0.90 -18.02
CA LEU A 115 -2.95 -0.98 -16.55
C LEU A 115 -1.88 -0.08 -15.93
N LEU A 116 -0.66 -0.07 -16.48
CA LEU A 116 0.40 0.84 -16.04
C LEU A 116 0.01 2.30 -16.26
N GLY A 117 -0.61 2.64 -17.39
CA GLY A 117 -1.13 3.98 -17.65
C GLY A 117 -2.16 4.42 -16.62
N LEU A 118 -3.14 3.56 -16.32
CA LEU A 118 -4.14 3.81 -15.28
C LEU A 118 -3.51 3.92 -13.89
N PHE A 119 -2.52 3.09 -13.56
CA PHE A 119 -1.83 3.14 -12.27
C PHE A 119 -1.07 4.46 -12.08
N ASN A 120 -0.35 4.92 -13.11
CA ASN A 120 0.33 6.22 -13.08
C ASN A 120 -0.67 7.38 -12.96
N LEU A 121 -1.82 7.28 -13.63
CA LEU A 121 -2.88 8.26 -13.51
C LEU A 121 -3.48 8.29 -12.10
N MET A 122 -3.77 7.13 -11.52
CA MET A 122 -4.31 7.00 -10.16
C MET A 122 -3.35 7.52 -9.11
N THR A 123 -2.06 7.18 -9.21
CA THR A 123 -1.03 7.71 -8.29
C THR A 123 -0.91 9.24 -8.41
N THR A 124 -1.00 9.77 -9.63
CA THR A 124 -1.04 11.23 -9.85
C THR A 124 -2.29 11.85 -9.21
N PHE A 125 -3.46 11.22 -9.32
CA PHE A 125 -4.69 11.70 -8.67
C PHE A 125 -4.58 11.68 -7.14
N VAL A 126 -4.07 10.60 -6.57
CA VAL A 126 -3.82 10.49 -5.13
C VAL A 126 -2.82 11.55 -4.66
N GLU A 127 -1.77 11.83 -5.42
CA GLU A 127 -0.82 12.88 -5.06
C GLU A 127 -1.49 14.27 -5.07
N ARG A 128 -2.35 14.56 -6.05
CA ARG A 128 -3.11 15.81 -6.08
C ARG A 128 -4.04 15.95 -4.88
N ASP A 129 -4.79 14.90 -4.57
CA ASP A 129 -5.71 14.85 -3.44
C ASP A 129 -4.98 15.05 -2.10
N SER A 130 -3.78 14.46 -1.96
CA SER A 130 -2.94 14.64 -0.78
C SER A 130 -2.44 16.08 -0.61
N ARG A 131 -2.13 16.78 -1.72
CA ARG A 131 -1.69 18.19 -1.69
C ARG A 131 -2.83 19.14 -1.33
N GLU A 132 -4.04 18.85 -1.79
CA GLU A 132 -5.24 19.60 -1.40
C GLU A 132 -5.55 19.39 0.10
N SER A 133 -5.52 18.14 0.55
CA SER A 133 -5.72 17.79 1.97
C SER A 133 -4.73 18.50 2.90
N ARG A 134 -3.47 18.64 2.49
CA ARG A 134 -2.44 19.35 3.28
C ARG A 134 -2.77 20.83 3.51
N THR A 135 -3.43 21.48 2.56
CA THR A 135 -3.84 22.88 2.73
C THR A 135 -4.99 23.00 3.72
N ALA A 136 -5.93 22.04 3.70
CA ALA A 136 -7.00 21.95 4.69
C ALA A 136 -6.44 21.66 6.10
N GLU A 137 -5.42 20.81 6.21
CA GLU A 137 -4.73 20.52 7.47
C GLU A 137 -4.06 21.76 8.07
N VAL A 138 -3.35 22.57 7.26
CA VAL A 138 -2.76 23.85 7.72
C VAL A 138 -3.84 24.83 8.18
N ALA A 139 -4.99 24.88 7.52
CA ALA A 139 -6.11 25.71 7.98
C ALA A 139 -6.66 25.24 9.33
N LEU A 140 -6.82 23.92 9.50
CA LEU A 140 -7.26 23.33 10.76
C LEU A 140 -6.29 23.62 11.90
N GLU A 141 -4.97 23.51 11.66
CA GLU A 141 -3.91 23.85 12.64
C GLU A 141 -4.05 25.31 13.13
N ILE A 142 -4.26 26.25 12.20
CA ILE A 142 -4.45 27.67 12.51
C ILE A 142 -5.73 27.88 13.34
N LEU A 143 -6.83 27.23 12.95
CA LEU A 143 -8.11 27.35 13.65
C LEU A 143 -8.02 26.81 15.09
N GLU A 144 -7.38 25.67 15.27
CA GLU A 144 -7.18 25.04 16.58
C GLU A 144 -6.36 25.94 17.52
N GLN A 145 -5.36 26.67 16.97
CA GLN A 145 -4.46 27.53 17.74
C GLN A 145 -4.82 29.02 17.72
N THR A 146 -6.02 29.40 17.27
CA THR A 146 -6.45 30.80 17.09
C THR A 146 -6.16 31.67 18.32
N ARG A 147 -6.51 31.20 19.52
CA ARG A 147 -6.30 31.95 20.77
C ARG A 147 -4.82 32.24 21.05
N THR A 148 -3.97 31.27 20.78
CA THR A 148 -2.52 31.37 21.01
C THR A 148 -1.88 32.34 20.02
N ILE A 149 -2.30 32.28 18.75
CA ILE A 149 -1.79 33.18 17.68
C ILE A 149 -2.16 34.64 17.98
N GLN A 150 -3.38 34.88 18.46
CA GLN A 150 -3.86 36.20 18.86
C GLN A 150 -3.08 36.78 20.04
N ILE A 151 -2.80 35.97 21.07
CA ILE A 151 -2.01 36.40 22.23
C ILE A 151 -0.57 36.72 21.84
N MET A 152 0.01 35.98 20.89
CA MET A 152 1.36 36.23 20.40
C MET A 152 1.43 37.32 19.31
N ALA A 153 0.29 37.87 18.86
CA ALA A 153 0.19 38.91 17.83
C ALA A 153 0.94 38.58 16.52
N VAL A 154 0.97 37.30 16.11
CA VAL A 154 1.71 36.80 14.93
C VAL A 154 0.81 36.46 13.73
N GLU A 155 -0.38 37.03 13.67
CA GLU A 155 -1.42 36.69 12.68
C GLU A 155 -0.92 36.81 11.24
N GLY A 156 -0.15 37.86 10.92
CA GLY A 156 0.39 38.09 9.58
C GLY A 156 1.34 36.98 9.08
N TYR A 157 2.08 36.32 9.98
CA TYR A 157 2.95 35.20 9.59
C TYR A 157 2.13 33.97 9.17
N PHE A 158 1.06 33.67 9.90
CA PHE A 158 0.18 32.54 9.58
C PHE A 158 -0.69 32.81 8.36
N GLU A 159 -1.06 34.08 8.13
CA GLU A 159 -1.72 34.50 6.89
C GLU A 159 -0.82 34.27 5.66
N GLU A 160 0.47 34.64 5.75
CA GLU A 160 1.43 34.37 4.67
C GLU A 160 1.67 32.86 4.48
N LYS A 161 1.80 32.09 5.57
CA LYS A 161 1.94 30.62 5.55
C LYS A 161 0.74 29.98 4.83
N TYR A 162 -0.48 30.40 5.14
CA TYR A 162 -1.69 29.89 4.50
C TYR A 162 -1.79 30.32 3.03
N ALA A 163 -1.46 31.58 2.72
CA ALA A 163 -1.44 32.09 1.35
C ALA A 163 -0.46 31.32 0.46
N ARG A 164 0.69 30.91 1.00
CA ARG A 164 1.70 30.08 0.31
C ARG A 164 1.16 28.67 0.02
N SER A 165 0.58 27.98 1.01
CA SER A 165 -0.03 26.66 0.82
C SER A 165 -1.18 26.69 -0.21
N GLN A 166 -1.98 27.76 -0.20
CA GLN A 166 -3.04 27.99 -1.20
C GLN A 166 -2.48 28.23 -2.61
N GLN A 167 -1.33 28.91 -2.74
CA GLN A 167 -0.68 29.13 -4.04
C GLN A 167 -0.17 27.82 -4.66
N ASP A 168 0.29 26.88 -3.84
CA ASP A 168 0.75 25.56 -4.32
C ASP A 168 -0.39 24.69 -4.88
N VAL A 169 -1.63 24.91 -4.43
CA VAL A 169 -2.83 24.17 -4.90
C VAL A 169 -3.57 24.89 -6.05
N LYS A 170 -3.47 26.22 -6.17
CA LYS A 170 -4.04 26.99 -7.29
C LYS A 170 -3.74 26.46 -8.70
N PRO A 171 -2.53 25.97 -9.05
CA PRO A 171 -2.28 25.40 -10.38
C PRO A 171 -3.01 24.07 -10.62
N LEU A 172 -3.42 23.35 -9.58
CA LEU A 172 -4.15 22.08 -9.69
C LEU A 172 -5.63 22.28 -10.03
N LYS A 173 -6.22 23.41 -9.62
CA LYS A 173 -7.66 23.73 -9.81
C LYS A 173 -7.97 24.42 -11.15
N LYS A 174 -6.95 24.83 -11.91
CA LYS A 174 -7.09 25.55 -13.20
C LYS A 174 -7.14 24.65 -14.44
N ARG A 175 -7.10 23.32 -14.28
CA ARG A 175 -7.29 22.34 -15.36
C ARG A 175 -8.54 21.51 -15.09
#